data_AF-A0A7S2TEG5-F1
#
_entry.id   AF-A0A7S2TEG5-F1
#
_cell.length_a   1.000
_cell.length_b   1.000
_cell.length_c   1.000
_cell.angle_alpha   90.00
_cell.angle_beta   90.00
_cell.angle_gamma   90.00
#
_symmetry.space_group_name_H-M   'P 1'
#
loop_
_entity.id
_entity.type
_entity.pdbx_description
1 polymer ?
#
loop_
_entity_poly.entity_id
_entity_poly.type
_entity_poly.pdbx_seq_one_letter_code
_entity_poly.pdbx_strand_id
1 'polypeptide(L)'
;GDKKGITRFGSALVPLDEALSRAVIDISGRPSAHVSLGFKRPMVGTMSTEMLEHALESFATNAGVTLHVECLSGKNDHHRAESAFKALARALRMAVSKDGFGDVPSTKGVLM
;
A
#
# COMPACT_ATOMS: atom_id res chain seq x y z
N GLY A 1 9.40 -1.91 -14.89
CA GLY A 1 10.70 -1.30 -15.26
C GLY A 1 11.80 -1.87 -14.40
N ASP A 2 13.02 -1.39 -14.54
CA ASP A 2 14.23 -2.11 -14.08
C ASP A 2 14.49 -2.05 -12.57
N LYS A 3 13.63 -1.38 -11.80
CA LYS A 3 13.73 -1.24 -10.32
C LYS A 3 15.09 -0.70 -9.83
N LYS A 4 15.83 -0.01 -10.69
CA LYS A 4 17.12 0.64 -10.41
C LYS A 4 16.95 2.08 -9.98
N GLY A 5 17.78 2.52 -9.03
CA GLY A 5 17.87 3.89 -8.57
C GLY A 5 16.58 4.42 -7.93
N ILE A 6 15.81 3.53 -7.28
CA ILE A 6 14.60 3.88 -6.54
C ILE A 6 14.80 3.63 -5.05
N THR A 7 14.03 4.32 -4.22
CA THR A 7 14.06 4.15 -2.76
C THR A 7 13.63 2.74 -2.33
N ARG A 8 12.86 2.05 -3.17
CA ARG A 8 12.30 0.69 -3.00
C ARG A 8 11.28 0.55 -1.88
N PHE A 9 11.54 1.16 -0.74
CA PHE A 9 10.68 1.15 0.42
C PHE A 9 9.91 2.46 0.52
N GLY A 10 8.66 2.36 0.98
CA GLY A 10 7.87 3.52 1.33
C GLY A 10 6.86 3.21 2.41
N SER A 11 6.60 4.19 3.26
CA SER A 11 5.58 4.10 4.30
C SER A 11 4.85 5.43 4.47
N ALA A 12 3.56 5.39 4.76
CA ALA A 12 2.80 6.60 5.03
C ALA A 12 1.70 6.33 6.04
N LEU A 13 1.50 7.30 6.94
CA LEU A 13 0.32 7.46 7.76
C LEU A 13 -0.52 8.57 7.16
N VAL A 14 -1.78 8.30 6.87
CA VAL A 14 -2.70 9.29 6.29
C VAL A 14 -4.02 9.25 7.03
N PRO A 15 -4.48 10.40 7.56
CA PRO A 15 -5.81 10.51 8.13
C PRO A 15 -6.87 10.83 7.08
N LEU A 16 -8.12 10.56 7.43
CA LEU A 16 -9.29 11.21 6.85
C LEU A 16 -10.33 11.34 7.96
N ASP A 17 -10.60 12.57 8.38
CA ASP A 17 -11.39 12.89 9.56
C ASP A 17 -10.99 12.01 10.77
N GLU A 18 -11.87 11.17 11.29
CA GLU A 18 -11.61 10.29 12.43
C GLU A 18 -10.85 9.01 12.08
N ALA A 19 -10.68 8.72 10.79
CA ALA A 19 -9.95 7.56 10.31
C ALA A 19 -8.45 7.86 10.18
N LEU A 20 -7.62 6.87 10.50
CA LEU A 20 -6.17 6.91 10.29
C LEU A 20 -5.71 5.57 9.74
N SER A 21 -5.02 5.61 8.60
CA SER A 21 -4.51 4.40 7.96
C SER A 21 -3.01 4.49 7.71
N ARG A 22 -2.36 3.33 7.79
CA ARG A 22 -0.95 3.12 7.47
C ARG A 22 -0.83 2.25 6.23
N ALA A 23 0.06 2.62 5.32
CA ALA A 23 0.53 1.73 4.26
C ALA A 23 2.05 1.64 4.29
N VAL A 24 2.58 0.43 4.08
CA VAL A 24 4.01 0.15 3.92
C VAL A 24 4.20 -0.74 2.71
N ILE A 25 5.12 -0.38 1.82
CA ILE A 25 5.39 -1.10 0.58
C ILE A 25 6.89 -1.34 0.40
N ASP A 26 7.23 -2.55 -0.04
CA ASP A 26 8.55 -2.94 -0.55
C ASP A 26 8.39 -3.39 -2.02
N ILE A 27 9.05 -2.68 -2.94
CA ILE A 27 9.15 -3.07 -4.36
C ILE A 27 10.15 -4.22 -4.48
N SER A 28 9.71 -5.39 -4.04
CA SER A 28 10.56 -6.50 -3.63
C SER A 28 10.74 -7.59 -4.69
N GLY A 29 9.84 -7.66 -5.68
CA GLY A 29 9.71 -8.82 -6.56
C GLY A 29 9.00 -10.00 -5.93
N ARG A 30 8.52 -9.88 -4.69
CA ARG A 30 7.86 -10.94 -3.93
C ARG A 30 6.42 -10.53 -3.62
N PRO A 31 5.44 -11.08 -4.35
CA PRO A 31 4.04 -10.75 -4.14
C PRO A 31 3.60 -11.22 -2.74
N SER A 32 3.16 -10.28 -1.91
CA SER A 32 2.61 -10.55 -0.59
C SER A 32 1.77 -9.35 -0.14
N ALA A 33 0.61 -9.60 0.47
CA ALA A 33 -0.28 -8.58 0.97
C ALA A 33 -0.76 -8.93 2.38
N HIS A 34 -0.79 -7.93 3.25
CA HIS A 34 -1.40 -8.00 4.57
C HIS A 34 -2.30 -6.78 4.74
N VAL A 35 -3.60 -7.00 4.60
CA VAL A 35 -4.60 -5.94 4.59
C VAL A 35 -5.53 -6.11 5.79
N SER A 36 -5.74 -5.02 6.54
CA SER A 36 -6.67 -5.00 7.66
C SER A 36 -7.33 -3.63 7.77
N LEU A 37 -8.48 -3.45 7.11
CA LEU A 37 -9.19 -2.15 7.11
C LEU A 37 -10.31 -2.09 8.14
N GLY A 38 -10.74 -3.25 8.65
CA GLY A 38 -11.66 -3.34 9.78
C GLY A 38 -13.05 -2.78 9.47
N PHE A 39 -13.50 -2.93 8.22
CA PHE A 39 -14.82 -2.48 7.79
C PHE A 39 -15.93 -3.10 8.61
N LYS A 40 -17.01 -2.34 8.85
CA LYS A 40 -18.17 -2.79 9.62
C LYS A 40 -19.42 -2.96 8.76
N ARG A 41 -19.49 -2.24 7.65
CA ARG A 41 -20.57 -2.30 6.66
C ARG A 41 -20.20 -3.29 5.56
N PRO A 42 -21.19 -3.95 4.93
CA PRO A 42 -20.95 -4.79 3.77
C PRO A 42 -20.64 -3.99 2.50
N MET A 43 -21.05 -2.71 2.45
CA MET A 43 -20.96 -1.87 1.25
C MET A 43 -20.61 -0.42 1.59
N VAL A 44 -19.81 0.21 0.72
CA VAL A 44 -19.59 1.66 0.66
C VAL A 44 -20.04 2.14 -0.72
N GLY A 45 -21.16 2.87 -0.77
CA GLY A 45 -21.83 3.18 -2.04
C GLY A 45 -22.27 1.89 -2.74
N THR A 46 -21.80 1.68 -3.97
CA THR A 46 -22.05 0.46 -4.77
C THR A 46 -20.90 -0.56 -4.69
N MET A 47 -19.87 -0.31 -3.88
CA MET A 47 -18.70 -1.19 -3.74
C MET A 47 -18.84 -2.08 -2.50
N SER A 48 -18.66 -3.40 -2.66
CA SER A 48 -18.54 -4.33 -1.53
C SER A 48 -17.25 -4.07 -0.78
N THR A 49 -17.31 -4.02 0.56
CA THR A 49 -16.14 -3.73 1.39
C THR A 49 -15.08 -4.83 1.31
N GLU A 50 -15.49 -6.08 1.09
CA GLU A 50 -14.57 -7.20 0.85
C GLU A 50 -13.73 -6.97 -0.43
N MET A 51 -14.32 -6.34 -1.46
CA MET A 51 -13.64 -6.07 -2.72
C MET A 51 -12.57 -4.97 -2.59
N LEU A 52 -12.67 -4.11 -1.58
CA LEU A 52 -11.64 -3.10 -1.31
C LEU A 52 -10.36 -3.73 -0.75
N GLU A 53 -10.49 -4.71 0.14
CA GLU A 53 -9.34 -5.46 0.65
C GLU A 53 -8.76 -6.36 -0.46
N HIS A 54 -9.62 -7.09 -1.19
CA HIS A 54 -9.19 -7.89 -2.35
C HIS A 54 -8.52 -7.08 -3.46
N ALA A 55 -8.93 -5.82 -3.68
CA ALA A 55 -8.26 -4.95 -4.65
C ALA A 55 -6.81 -4.65 -4.25
N LEU A 56 -6.53 -4.45 -2.96
CA LEU A 56 -5.17 -4.22 -2.45
C LEU A 56 -4.31 -5.49 -2.52
N GLU A 57 -4.89 -6.65 -2.21
CA GLU A 57 -4.22 -7.95 -2.36
C GLU A 57 -3.88 -8.24 -3.83
N SER A 58 -4.84 -8.00 -4.73
CA SER A 58 -4.66 -8.16 -6.16
C SER A 58 -3.62 -7.19 -6.71
N PHE A 59 -3.62 -5.95 -6.24
CA PHE A 59 -2.61 -4.96 -6.60
C PHE A 59 -1.21 -5.44 -6.21
N ALA A 60 -1.01 -5.88 -4.96
CA ALA A 60 0.30 -6.33 -4.48
C ALA A 60 0.81 -7.56 -5.27
N THR A 61 -0.09 -8.49 -5.55
CA THR A 61 0.20 -9.70 -6.31
C THR A 61 0.64 -9.36 -7.74
N ASN A 62 -0.15 -8.57 -8.46
CA ASN A 62 0.13 -8.24 -9.86
C ASN A 62 1.31 -7.28 -10.03
N ALA A 63 1.56 -6.41 -9.04
CA ALA A 63 2.72 -5.51 -9.06
C ALA A 63 4.03 -6.20 -8.62
N GLY A 64 3.96 -7.43 -8.07
CA GLY A 64 5.12 -8.15 -7.57
C GLY A 64 5.76 -7.44 -6.38
N VAL A 65 4.95 -6.91 -5.46
CA VAL A 65 5.40 -6.14 -4.29
C VAL A 65 4.94 -6.79 -3.00
N THR A 66 5.63 -6.46 -1.91
CA THR A 66 5.17 -6.76 -0.55
C THR A 66 4.45 -5.53 -0.01
N LEU A 67 3.19 -5.69 0.41
CA LEU A 67 2.31 -4.60 0.81
C LEU A 67 1.67 -4.88 2.17
N HIS A 68 1.73 -3.91 3.08
CA HIS A 68 0.95 -3.88 4.31
C HIS A 68 0.05 -2.65 4.29
N VAL A 69 -1.26 -2.83 4.54
CA VAL A 69 -2.21 -1.72 4.68
C VAL A 69 -3.09 -1.99 5.89
N GLU A 70 -3.15 -1.04 6.82
CA GLU A 70 -3.90 -1.16 8.06
C GLU A 70 -4.66 0.13 8.36
N CYS A 71 -5.92 0.02 8.75
CA CYS A 71 -6.67 1.13 9.31
C CYS A 71 -6.62 1.08 10.85
N LEU A 72 -5.84 1.99 11.44
CA LEU A 72 -5.54 2.04 12.87
C LEU A 72 -6.72 2.57 13.70
N SER A 73 -7.47 3.51 13.13
CA SER A 73 -8.67 4.08 13.75
C SER A 73 -9.66 4.51 12.68
N GLY A 74 -10.94 4.64 13.04
CA GLY A 74 -11.99 5.13 12.14
C GLY A 74 -13.38 4.67 12.56
N LYS A 75 -14.42 5.43 12.26
CA LYS A 75 -15.82 5.03 12.53
C LYS A 75 -16.61 4.88 11.23
N ASN A 76 -16.30 5.68 10.23
CA ASN A 76 -16.91 5.65 8.92
C ASN A 76 -16.07 4.81 7.93
N ASP A 77 -16.67 3.77 7.35
CA ASP A 77 -15.99 2.88 6.41
C ASP A 77 -15.54 3.58 5.12
N HIS A 78 -16.22 4.65 4.69
CA HIS A 78 -15.72 5.47 3.59
C HIS A 78 -14.38 6.13 3.95
N HIS A 79 -14.29 6.68 5.17
CA HIS A 79 -13.07 7.33 5.64
C HIS A 79 -11.94 6.32 5.86
N ARG A 80 -12.26 5.12 6.39
CA ARG A 80 -11.32 4.00 6.50
C ARG A 80 -10.76 3.60 5.14
N ALA A 81 -11.63 3.41 4.15
CA ALA A 81 -11.22 3.05 2.79
C ALA A 81 -10.34 4.14 2.17
N GLU A 82 -10.83 5.37 2.10
CA GLU A 82 -10.15 6.44 1.40
C GLU A 82 -8.81 6.81 2.06
N SER A 83 -8.73 6.82 3.39
CA SER A 83 -7.45 7.03 4.10
C SER A 83 -6.43 5.92 3.77
N ALA A 84 -6.85 4.67 3.64
CA ALA A 84 -5.99 3.54 3.27
C ALA A 84 -5.43 3.67 1.85
N PHE A 85 -6.28 4.02 0.87
CA PHE A 85 -5.83 4.26 -0.51
C PHE A 85 -4.91 5.48 -0.61
N LYS A 86 -5.19 6.57 0.13
CA LYS A 86 -4.29 7.74 0.20
C LYS A 86 -2.95 7.40 0.85
N ALA A 87 -2.95 6.56 1.89
CA ALA A 87 -1.72 6.07 2.51
C ALA A 87 -0.90 5.25 1.51
N LEU A 88 -1.52 4.31 0.78
CA LEU A 88 -0.84 3.56 -0.28
C LEU A 88 -0.26 4.49 -1.35
N ALA A 89 -1.02 5.48 -1.83
CA ALA A 89 -0.54 6.41 -2.84
C ALA A 89 0.73 7.16 -2.39
N ARG A 90 0.77 7.62 -1.13
CA ARG A 90 1.95 8.29 -0.57
C ARG A 90 3.13 7.34 -0.37
N ALA A 91 2.88 6.15 0.19
CA ALA A 91 3.92 5.14 0.39
C ALA A 91 4.53 4.71 -0.95
N LEU A 92 3.69 4.44 -1.96
CA LEU A 92 4.13 4.10 -3.31
C LEU A 92 4.95 5.22 -3.94
N ARG A 93 4.50 6.48 -3.85
CA ARG A 93 5.25 7.63 -4.36
C ARG A 93 6.67 7.67 -3.78
N MET A 94 6.84 7.42 -2.49
CA MET A 94 8.17 7.38 -1.88
C MET A 94 8.98 6.18 -2.38
N ALA A 95 8.38 4.98 -2.42
CA ALA A 95 9.07 3.77 -2.86
C ALA A 95 9.60 3.86 -4.29
N VAL A 96 8.88 4.54 -5.19
CA VAL A 96 9.30 4.76 -6.58
C VAL A 96 10.16 6.02 -6.77
N SER A 97 10.37 6.83 -5.73
CA SER A 97 11.19 8.03 -5.82
C SER A 97 12.65 7.67 -6.02
N LYS A 98 13.37 8.49 -6.79
CA LYS A 98 14.80 8.26 -7.08
C LYS A 98 15.62 8.37 -5.80
N ASP A 99 16.48 7.40 -5.55
CA ASP A 99 17.38 7.38 -4.38
C ASP A 99 18.67 8.19 -4.59
N GLY A 100 19.01 8.49 -5.85
CA GLY A 100 20.22 9.23 -6.23
C GLY A 100 21.47 8.36 -6.41
N PHE A 101 21.40 7.05 -6.13
CA PHE A 101 22.53 6.12 -6.23
C PHE A 101 22.55 5.32 -7.53
N GLY A 102 21.40 5.16 -8.20
CA GLY A 102 21.31 4.61 -9.56
C GLY A 102 21.38 3.08 -9.66
N ASP A 103 21.76 2.39 -8.59
CA ASP A 103 21.88 0.93 -8.53
C ASP A 103 20.60 0.23 -8.05
N VAL A 104 20.59 -1.11 -8.11
CA VAL A 104 19.49 -1.92 -7.54
C VAL A 104 19.60 -1.88 -6.01
N PRO A 105 18.57 -1.42 -5.28
CA PRO A 105 18.59 -1.33 -3.82
C PRO A 105 18.36 -2.69 -3.16
N SER A 106 19.27 -3.64 -3.36
CA SER A 106 19.21 -5.01 -2.86
C SER A 106 20.62 -5.53 -2.55
N THR A 107 20.82 -6.09 -1.36
CA THR A 107 22.10 -6.75 -1.00
C THR A 107 22.41 -7.96 -1.87
N LYS A 108 21.41 -8.50 -2.58
CA LYS A 108 21.57 -9.60 -3.55
C LYS A 108 21.90 -9.12 -4.96
N GLY A 109 21.99 -7.80 -5.19
CA GLY A 109 22.22 -7.20 -6.51
C GLY A 109 21.05 -7.34 -7.49
N VAL A 110 19.98 -8.02 -7.10
CA VAL A 110 18.80 -8.28 -7.94
C VAL A 110 17.50 -8.03 -7.17
N LEU A 111 16.48 -7.56 -7.90
CA LEU A 111 15.07 -7.58 -7.52
C LEU A 111 14.35 -8.35 -8.61
N MET A 112 13.67 -9.45 -8.22
CA MET A 112 12.93 -10.30 -9.16
C MET A 112 11.72 -9.58 -9.74
#